data_AF-A0AB32VRG3-F1
#
_entry.id   AF-A0AB32VRG3-F1
#
_cell.length_a   1.000
_cell.length_b   1.000
_cell.length_c   1.000
_cell.angle_alpha   90.00
_cell.angle_beta   90.00
_cell.angle_gamma   90.00
#
_symmetry.space_group_name_H-M   'P 1'
#
loop_
_entity.id
_entity.type
_entity.pdbx_description
1 polymer ?
#
loop_
_entity_poly.entity_id
_entity_poly.type
_entity_poly.pdbx_seq_one_letter_code
_entity_poly.pdbx_strand_id
1 'polypeptide(L)'
;MSVPLFNLSPNLKVSRLCLGTMTFGQQNSLPQSFRLLDQAFGTGINFFDSAEMYPVPQRAETQGKSEEYLGQWVRKRKISRDLVVIATKVSGPSGQMSWIRDGPKCLDARNITEAVDNSYVPMFGETEYDPVRQFSSVHIEEQLDALGRAVDAGKIRYIGLSNETPYGVMKFLHCAERNAHCPKIVCVQNSYSLLCRTFDSGMAECCHHERINLLGYSPLAMGILSGKYFASDGGPPDARLNLFRGRYSEGESRYNLTRNMLKAAMMEYLGIAKKYGLHPVSLAIAFVLSHPLVASAVFGVTKPLQLQEVISACNVELTSDIIADINKVHAKFPNPCP
;
A
#
# COMPACT_ATOMS: atom_id res chain seq x y z
N MET A 1 -1.71 8.45 -22.97
CA MET A 1 -2.02 7.00 -22.92
C MET A 1 -2.65 6.72 -21.57
N SER A 2 -3.72 5.93 -21.49
CA SER A 2 -4.43 5.67 -20.21
C SER A 2 -3.73 4.59 -19.41
N VAL A 3 -3.74 4.70 -18.08
CA VAL A 3 -3.38 3.60 -17.19
C VAL A 3 -4.33 2.41 -17.43
N PRO A 4 -3.83 1.16 -17.51
CA PRO A 4 -4.66 -0.04 -17.67
C PRO A 4 -5.59 -0.27 -16.47
N LEU A 5 -6.75 -0.92 -16.72
CA LEU A 5 -7.70 -1.33 -15.68
C LEU A 5 -7.60 -2.83 -15.36
N PHE A 6 -8.05 -3.21 -14.18
CA PHE A 6 -8.14 -4.56 -13.66
C PHE A 6 -9.50 -4.79 -12.98
N ASN A 7 -10.09 -5.98 -13.14
CA ASN A 7 -11.33 -6.35 -12.47
C ASN A 7 -10.99 -6.90 -11.07
N LEU A 8 -11.00 -6.05 -10.04
CA LEU A 8 -10.71 -6.45 -8.65
C LEU A 8 -11.81 -7.36 -8.06
N SER A 9 -13.03 -7.17 -8.54
CA SER A 9 -14.23 -7.98 -8.29
C SER A 9 -15.14 -7.82 -9.53
N PRO A 10 -16.11 -8.72 -9.83
CA PRO A 10 -16.91 -8.64 -11.06
C PRO A 10 -17.55 -7.27 -11.33
N ASN A 11 -17.93 -6.54 -10.27
CA ASN A 11 -18.52 -5.20 -10.33
C ASN A 11 -17.58 -4.10 -9.80
N LEU A 12 -16.26 -4.30 -9.86
CA LEU A 12 -15.25 -3.33 -9.41
C LEU A 12 -14.03 -3.30 -10.34
N LYS A 13 -13.95 -2.26 -11.18
CA LYS A 13 -12.78 -1.97 -12.02
C LYS A 13 -11.89 -0.92 -11.36
N VAL A 14 -10.62 -1.28 -11.14
CA VAL A 14 -9.58 -0.40 -10.60
C VAL A 14 -8.46 -0.19 -11.62
N SER A 15 -7.80 0.95 -11.61
CA SER A 15 -6.55 1.15 -12.35
C SER A 15 -5.43 0.27 -11.76
N ARG A 16 -4.54 -0.27 -12.61
CA ARG A 16 -3.36 -1.05 -12.19
C ARG A 16 -2.34 -0.22 -11.38
N LEU A 17 -2.48 1.11 -11.38
CA LEU A 17 -1.81 2.00 -10.46
C LEU A 17 -2.84 2.60 -9.51
N CYS A 18 -2.54 2.57 -8.21
CA CYS A 18 -3.35 3.17 -7.15
C CYS A 18 -2.52 4.25 -6.45
N LEU A 19 -3.03 5.48 -6.42
CA LEU A 19 -2.33 6.59 -5.75
C LEU A 19 -2.62 6.53 -4.25
N GLY A 20 -1.63 6.08 -3.48
CA GLY A 20 -1.61 6.15 -2.02
C GLY A 20 -1.29 7.57 -1.54
N THR A 21 -2.13 8.10 -0.64
CA THR A 21 -2.13 9.52 -0.26
C THR A 21 -1.37 9.83 1.03
N MET A 22 -0.59 8.88 1.57
CA MET A 22 0.01 8.99 2.92
C MET A 22 0.99 10.15 3.16
N THR A 23 1.33 10.94 2.14
CA THR A 23 2.14 12.16 2.26
C THR A 23 1.30 13.45 2.36
N PHE A 24 -0.01 13.37 2.13
CA PHE A 24 -0.92 14.51 2.01
C PHE A 24 -1.32 15.02 3.39
N GLY A 25 -0.97 16.29 3.67
CA GLY A 25 -1.06 16.89 5.00
C GLY A 25 0.26 16.90 5.78
N GLN A 26 1.34 16.31 5.24
CA GLN A 26 2.70 16.32 5.83
C GLN A 26 3.75 16.79 4.82
N GLN A 27 4.20 15.92 3.90
CA GLN A 27 5.16 16.32 2.85
C GLN A 27 4.49 17.13 1.74
N ASN A 28 3.17 16.99 1.56
CA ASN A 28 2.39 17.71 0.56
C ASN A 28 1.30 18.56 1.22
N SER A 29 1.26 19.85 0.89
CA SER A 29 0.17 20.75 1.26
C SER A 29 -1.10 20.46 0.44
N LEU A 30 -2.25 21.01 0.85
CA LEU A 30 -3.52 20.83 0.16
C LEU A 30 -3.44 21.19 -1.36
N PRO A 31 -2.87 22.34 -1.78
CA PRO A 31 -2.73 22.66 -3.22
C PRO A 31 -1.78 21.72 -3.99
N GLN A 32 -0.74 21.19 -3.34
CA GLN A 32 0.16 20.21 -3.95
C GLN A 32 -0.53 18.85 -4.12
N SER A 33 -1.26 18.41 -3.09
CA SER A 33 -2.04 17.18 -3.07
C SER A 33 -3.11 17.20 -4.16
N PHE A 34 -3.83 18.32 -4.29
CA PHE A 34 -4.81 18.54 -5.36
C PHE A 34 -4.17 18.40 -6.74
N ARG A 35 -3.00 19.02 -6.96
CA ARG A 35 -2.30 18.92 -8.25
C ARG A 35 -1.92 17.48 -8.61
N LEU A 36 -1.46 16.69 -7.63
CA LEU A 36 -1.13 15.28 -7.82
C LEU A 36 -2.38 14.42 -8.10
N LEU A 37 -3.48 14.68 -7.40
CA LEU A 37 -4.77 14.01 -7.63
C LEU A 37 -5.36 14.36 -9.00
N ASP A 38 -5.36 15.64 -9.38
CA ASP A 38 -5.80 16.12 -10.70
C ASP A 38 -4.99 15.46 -11.83
N GLN A 39 -3.67 15.37 -11.69
CA GLN A 39 -2.79 14.74 -12.67
C GLN A 39 -2.97 13.22 -12.73
N ALA A 40 -3.10 12.54 -11.58
CA ALA A 40 -3.34 11.10 -11.56
C ALA A 40 -4.68 10.76 -12.23
N PHE A 41 -5.76 11.43 -11.82
CA PHE A 41 -7.08 11.26 -12.41
C PHE A 41 -7.09 11.53 -13.92
N GLY A 42 -6.43 12.61 -14.37
CA GLY A 42 -6.26 12.94 -15.78
C GLY A 42 -5.47 11.92 -16.62
N THR A 43 -4.81 10.95 -15.98
CA THR A 43 -4.09 9.85 -16.67
C THR A 43 -4.86 8.52 -16.69
N GLY A 44 -6.09 8.52 -16.16
CA GLY A 44 -6.94 7.33 -16.05
C GLY A 44 -6.77 6.54 -14.76
N ILE A 45 -6.05 7.08 -13.76
CA ILE A 45 -6.04 6.50 -12.41
C ILE A 45 -7.38 6.79 -11.75
N ASN A 46 -8.15 5.74 -11.50
CA ASN A 46 -9.43 5.83 -10.79
C ASN A 46 -9.32 5.39 -9.32
N PHE A 47 -8.21 4.75 -8.92
CA PHE A 47 -8.07 4.12 -7.61
C PHE A 47 -7.16 4.93 -6.68
N PHE A 48 -7.69 5.33 -5.52
CA PHE A 48 -7.01 6.14 -4.51
C PHE A 48 -7.06 5.44 -3.15
N ASP A 49 -5.92 5.39 -2.46
CA ASP A 49 -5.76 4.72 -1.17
C ASP A 49 -5.41 5.73 -0.07
N SER A 50 -6.13 5.68 1.06
CA SER A 50 -6.00 6.60 2.17
C SER A 50 -6.13 5.92 3.55
N ALA A 51 -6.13 6.72 4.61
CA ALA A 51 -6.24 6.28 6.00
C ALA A 51 -6.46 7.39 7.02
N GLU A 52 -7.10 7.10 8.18
CA GLU A 52 -7.06 8.01 9.35
C GLU A 52 -5.65 8.40 9.72
N MET A 53 -4.74 7.42 9.69
CA MET A 53 -3.45 7.53 10.37
C MET A 53 -2.52 8.35 9.49
N TYR A 54 -2.91 8.56 8.23
CA TYR A 54 -2.22 9.39 7.29
C TYR A 54 -2.50 10.86 7.57
N PRO A 55 -1.47 11.70 7.43
CA PRO A 55 -0.19 11.40 6.80
C PRO A 55 0.85 10.77 7.74
N VAL A 56 1.86 10.13 7.14
CA VAL A 56 3.05 9.62 7.84
C VAL A 56 4.23 10.62 7.75
N PRO A 57 5.11 10.71 8.76
CA PRO A 57 5.06 10.02 10.06
C PRO A 57 3.85 10.47 10.91
N GLN A 58 3.26 9.50 11.60
CA GLN A 58 1.99 9.60 12.30
C GLN A 58 2.10 10.48 13.55
N ARG A 59 1.10 11.31 13.80
CA ARG A 59 0.96 12.17 14.99
C ARG A 59 -0.45 12.70 15.12
N ALA A 60 -0.86 13.03 16.35
CA ALA A 60 -2.17 13.58 16.66
C ALA A 60 -2.55 14.81 15.81
N GLU A 61 -1.64 15.75 15.59
CA GLU A 61 -1.96 17.04 14.96
C GLU A 61 -2.15 16.97 13.44
N THR A 62 -1.87 15.81 12.82
CA THR A 62 -2.07 15.61 11.38
C THR A 62 -2.98 14.45 11.00
N GLN A 63 -3.34 13.58 11.96
CA GLN A 63 -4.29 12.49 11.79
C GLN A 63 -5.54 12.96 11.01
N GLY A 64 -5.91 12.21 9.96
CA GLY A 64 -7.12 12.42 9.15
C GLY A 64 -6.95 13.40 7.99
N LYS A 65 -5.88 14.22 7.96
CA LYS A 65 -5.69 15.23 6.90
C LYS A 65 -5.60 14.64 5.50
N SER A 66 -5.11 13.41 5.37
CA SER A 66 -5.03 12.71 4.09
C SER A 66 -6.42 12.48 3.48
N GLU A 67 -7.37 12.00 4.28
CA GLU A 67 -8.76 11.76 3.85
C GLU A 67 -9.54 13.06 3.72
N GLU A 68 -9.29 14.02 4.62
CA GLU A 68 -9.82 15.38 4.51
C GLU A 68 -9.44 15.99 3.15
N TYR A 69 -8.18 15.86 2.74
CA TYR A 69 -7.68 16.39 1.47
C TYR A 69 -8.29 15.65 0.27
N LEU A 70 -8.41 14.33 0.33
CA LEU A 70 -9.05 13.53 -0.73
C LEU A 70 -10.54 13.86 -0.87
N GLY A 71 -11.28 13.95 0.23
CA GLY A 71 -12.69 14.34 0.27
C GLY A 71 -12.93 15.79 -0.15
N GLN A 72 -12.03 16.71 0.24
CA GLN A 72 -12.04 18.08 -0.28
C GLN A 72 -11.79 18.11 -1.80
N TRP A 73 -10.90 17.27 -2.34
CA TRP A 73 -10.61 17.20 -3.77
C TRP A 73 -11.83 16.73 -4.56
N VAL A 74 -12.43 15.59 -4.20
CA VAL A 74 -13.66 15.06 -4.83
C VAL A 74 -14.74 16.13 -4.90
N ARG A 75 -15.01 16.81 -3.78
CA ARG A 75 -16.01 17.88 -3.68
C ARG A 75 -15.65 19.14 -4.49
N LYS A 76 -14.43 19.66 -4.36
CA LYS A 76 -14.01 20.91 -5.04
C LYS A 76 -13.81 20.75 -6.55
N ARG A 77 -13.49 19.54 -7.02
CA ARG A 77 -13.38 19.21 -8.46
C ARG A 77 -14.67 18.65 -9.05
N LYS A 78 -15.70 18.40 -8.23
CA LYS A 78 -16.96 17.76 -8.63
C LYS A 78 -16.74 16.41 -9.33
N ILE A 79 -15.79 15.61 -8.81
CA ILE A 79 -15.51 14.27 -9.34
C ILE A 79 -16.75 13.40 -9.10
N SER A 80 -17.30 12.83 -10.17
CA SER A 80 -18.45 11.94 -10.06
C SER A 80 -18.07 10.66 -9.31
N ARG A 81 -18.90 10.23 -8.36
CA ARG A 81 -18.55 9.17 -7.39
C ARG A 81 -18.35 7.80 -8.04
N ASP A 82 -18.99 7.55 -9.17
CA ASP A 82 -18.86 6.35 -10.00
C ASP A 82 -17.53 6.27 -10.77
N LEU A 83 -16.87 7.41 -11.02
CA LEU A 83 -15.59 7.48 -11.72
C LEU A 83 -14.37 7.19 -10.84
N VAL A 84 -14.55 7.01 -9.52
CA VAL A 84 -13.44 6.76 -8.58
C VAL A 84 -13.71 5.61 -7.61
N VAL A 85 -12.65 4.86 -7.33
CA VAL A 85 -12.59 3.90 -6.24
C VAL A 85 -11.71 4.52 -5.15
N ILE A 86 -12.26 4.65 -3.95
CA ILE A 86 -11.56 5.16 -2.77
C ILE A 86 -11.50 4.01 -1.78
N ALA A 87 -10.27 3.62 -1.41
CA ALA A 87 -10.01 2.71 -0.31
C ALA A 87 -9.54 3.51 0.91
N THR A 88 -10.14 3.20 2.04
CA THR A 88 -9.60 3.40 3.39
C THR A 88 -9.70 2.05 4.11
N LYS A 89 -9.22 1.95 5.36
CA LYS A 89 -8.96 0.69 6.08
C LYS A 89 -9.38 0.86 7.57
N VAL A 90 -9.22 -0.13 8.47
CA VAL A 90 -9.55 0.04 9.92
C VAL A 90 -8.38 -0.17 10.94
N SER A 91 -8.12 0.76 11.88
CA SER A 91 -7.04 0.81 12.89
C SER A 91 -7.25 -0.21 13.97
N GLY A 92 -6.48 -1.28 13.81
CA GLY A 92 -6.14 -2.17 14.88
C GLY A 92 -5.14 -1.54 15.84
N PRO A 93 -4.61 -2.35 16.76
CA PRO A 93 -3.88 -1.84 17.90
C PRO A 93 -2.60 -1.11 17.51
N SER A 94 -2.18 -0.16 18.35
CA SER A 94 -0.87 0.48 18.25
C SER A 94 -0.37 0.93 19.61
N GLY A 95 0.86 0.55 19.95
CA GLY A 95 1.56 1.07 21.13
C GLY A 95 2.04 2.52 20.98
N GLN A 96 1.86 3.14 19.80
CA GLN A 96 2.30 4.51 19.52
C GLN A 96 1.13 5.47 19.26
N MET A 97 0.06 5.02 18.61
CA MET A 97 -1.06 5.86 18.15
C MET A 97 -2.18 6.01 19.19
N SER A 98 -1.85 6.46 20.41
CA SER A 98 -2.80 6.60 21.53
C SER A 98 -3.89 7.66 21.34
N TRP A 99 -3.74 8.57 20.36
CA TRP A 99 -4.71 9.63 20.05
C TRP A 99 -5.86 9.19 19.14
N ILE A 100 -5.75 8.02 18.50
CA ILE A 100 -6.84 7.39 17.76
C ILE A 100 -7.66 6.60 18.76
N ARG A 101 -8.95 6.95 18.96
CA ARG A 101 -9.90 6.21 19.82
C ARG A 101 -9.30 5.73 21.16
N ASP A 102 -8.57 6.63 21.83
CA ASP A 102 -7.84 6.41 23.09
C ASP A 102 -6.84 5.24 23.09
N GLY A 103 -6.32 4.88 21.90
CA GLY A 103 -5.45 3.74 21.66
C GLY A 103 -6.25 2.44 21.55
N PRO A 104 -6.79 2.06 20.36
CA PRO A 104 -7.53 0.83 20.19
C PRO A 104 -6.73 -0.37 20.69
N LYS A 105 -7.35 -1.23 21.50
CA LYS A 105 -6.72 -2.46 21.99
C LYS A 105 -6.96 -3.67 21.09
N CYS A 106 -7.97 -3.59 20.22
CA CYS A 106 -8.32 -4.60 19.23
C CYS A 106 -9.20 -3.96 18.11
N LEU A 107 -9.48 -4.73 17.06
CA LEU A 107 -10.48 -4.38 16.03
C LEU A 107 -11.89 -4.84 16.43
N ASP A 108 -12.39 -4.39 17.60
CA ASP A 108 -13.76 -4.72 18.01
C ASP A 108 -14.84 -4.02 17.14
N ALA A 109 -16.09 -4.49 17.25
CA ALA A 109 -17.21 -3.95 16.50
C ALA A 109 -17.44 -2.45 16.74
N ARG A 110 -17.10 -1.93 17.94
CA ARG A 110 -17.20 -0.51 18.28
C ARG A 110 -16.16 0.28 17.49
N ASN A 111 -14.90 -0.14 17.56
CA ASN A 111 -13.79 0.46 16.84
C ASN A 111 -14.04 0.43 15.33
N ILE A 112 -14.52 -0.68 14.77
CA ILE A 112 -14.89 -0.77 13.34
C ILE A 112 -16.05 0.17 13.01
N THR A 113 -17.10 0.26 13.84
CA THR A 113 -18.24 1.14 13.55
C THR A 113 -17.85 2.61 13.61
N GLU A 114 -17.20 3.05 14.70
CA GLU A 114 -16.66 4.41 14.83
C GLU A 114 -15.65 4.73 13.72
N ALA A 115 -14.83 3.75 13.33
CA ALA A 115 -13.86 3.92 12.26
C ALA A 115 -14.44 3.86 10.85
N VAL A 116 -15.62 3.28 10.62
CA VAL A 116 -16.30 3.39 9.31
C VAL A 116 -17.01 4.73 9.21
N ASP A 117 -17.64 5.19 10.30
CA ASP A 117 -18.31 6.48 10.34
C ASP A 117 -17.34 7.67 10.23
N ASN A 118 -16.06 7.46 10.54
CA ASN A 118 -15.01 8.47 10.41
C ASN A 118 -13.89 8.13 9.38
N SER A 119 -13.76 6.87 8.91
CA SER A 119 -12.74 6.26 8.00
C SER A 119 -11.29 6.05 8.53
N TYR A 120 -10.93 4.89 9.13
CA TYR A 120 -9.87 4.91 10.17
C TYR A 120 -9.05 3.57 10.46
N VAL A 121 -7.72 3.38 10.06
CA VAL A 121 -6.75 2.26 9.51
C VAL A 121 -5.53 1.54 10.27
N PRO A 122 -5.11 0.22 10.07
CA PRO A 122 -4.16 -0.57 10.96
C PRO A 122 -2.63 -0.60 10.67
N MET A 123 -1.84 -1.09 11.66
CA MET A 123 -0.36 -1.03 11.82
C MET A 123 0.52 -1.77 10.77
N PHE A 124 1.80 -1.37 10.69
CA PHE A 124 2.86 -1.93 9.83
C PHE A 124 3.97 -2.66 10.61
N GLY A 125 4.61 -3.65 9.98
CA GLY A 125 6.09 -3.80 10.05
C GLY A 125 6.69 -5.06 10.68
N GLU A 126 5.91 -5.96 11.29
CA GLU A 126 6.42 -7.26 11.76
C GLU A 126 6.18 -8.35 10.70
N THR A 127 7.15 -9.27 10.54
CA THR A 127 7.13 -10.34 9.52
C THR A 127 7.41 -11.74 10.08
N GLU A 128 7.81 -11.83 11.34
CA GLU A 128 7.92 -13.07 12.10
C GLU A 128 6.78 -13.14 13.11
N TYR A 129 6.21 -14.33 13.30
CA TYR A 129 5.16 -14.55 14.30
C TYR A 129 5.79 -14.80 15.68
N ASP A 130 5.59 -13.88 16.61
CA ASP A 130 5.95 -14.02 18.02
C ASP A 130 4.67 -14.26 18.85
N PRO A 131 4.44 -15.47 19.40
CA PRO A 131 3.23 -15.79 20.17
C PRO A 131 3.13 -14.99 21.48
N VAL A 132 4.22 -14.38 21.96
CA VAL A 132 4.24 -13.55 23.18
C VAL A 132 3.84 -12.09 22.87
N ARG A 133 3.91 -11.67 21.60
CA ARG A 133 3.47 -10.33 21.13
C ARG A 133 2.03 -10.31 20.63
N GLN A 134 1.24 -11.34 20.92
CA GLN A 134 -0.16 -11.39 20.47
C GLN A 134 -0.95 -10.19 21.01
N PHE A 135 -1.32 -9.27 20.12
CA PHE A 135 -2.27 -8.20 20.45
C PHE A 135 -3.62 -8.81 20.85
N SER A 136 -4.33 -8.12 21.74
CA SER A 136 -5.72 -8.48 22.03
C SER A 136 -6.53 -8.42 20.73
N SER A 137 -7.32 -9.47 20.49
CA SER A 137 -8.10 -9.63 19.27
C SER A 137 -9.49 -10.16 19.63
N VAL A 138 -10.51 -9.57 19.01
CA VAL A 138 -11.85 -10.15 18.99
C VAL A 138 -11.93 -11.25 17.93
N HIS A 139 -12.97 -12.07 18.02
CA HIS A 139 -13.27 -13.08 17.00
C HIS A 139 -13.44 -12.45 15.61
N ILE A 140 -13.00 -13.16 14.58
CA ILE A 140 -13.10 -12.71 13.17
C ILE A 140 -14.56 -12.53 12.77
N GLU A 141 -15.46 -13.34 13.32
CA GLU A 141 -16.91 -13.24 13.18
C GLU A 141 -17.46 -11.88 13.64
N GLU A 142 -16.93 -11.31 14.75
CA GLU A 142 -17.34 -9.97 15.22
C GLU A 142 -16.88 -8.88 14.26
N GLN A 143 -15.67 -9.01 13.71
CA GLN A 143 -15.12 -8.08 12.73
C GLN A 143 -15.93 -8.12 11.43
N LEU A 144 -16.25 -9.31 10.94
CA LEU A 144 -17.05 -9.54 9.74
C LEU A 144 -18.51 -9.09 9.92
N ASP A 145 -19.10 -9.25 11.10
CA ASP A 145 -20.45 -8.72 11.41
C ASP A 145 -20.47 -7.18 11.39
N ALA A 146 -19.51 -6.53 12.04
CA ALA A 146 -19.41 -5.07 12.04
C ALA A 146 -19.18 -4.49 10.63
N LEU A 147 -18.33 -5.17 9.84
CA LEU A 147 -18.11 -4.85 8.42
C LEU A 147 -19.33 -5.15 7.55
N GLY A 148 -20.07 -6.23 7.83
CA GLY A 148 -21.32 -6.58 7.15
C GLY A 148 -22.39 -5.52 7.36
N ARG A 149 -22.62 -5.11 8.61
CA ARG A 149 -23.52 -3.99 8.95
C ARG A 149 -23.13 -2.68 8.24
N ALA A 150 -21.84 -2.44 8.00
CA ALA A 150 -21.37 -1.29 7.24
C ALA A 150 -21.61 -1.42 5.71
N VAL A 151 -21.58 -2.64 5.16
CA VAL A 151 -21.97 -2.94 3.77
C VAL A 151 -23.49 -2.77 3.59
N ASP A 152 -24.29 -3.35 4.50
CA ASP A 152 -25.76 -3.29 4.47
C ASP A 152 -26.28 -1.85 4.61
N ALA A 153 -25.61 -1.04 5.45
CA ALA A 153 -25.88 0.39 5.57
C ALA A 153 -25.40 1.24 4.37
N GLY A 154 -24.78 0.63 3.36
CA GLY A 154 -24.25 1.29 2.16
C GLY A 154 -23.05 2.22 2.39
N LYS A 155 -22.44 2.18 3.59
CA LYS A 155 -21.30 3.02 3.97
C LYS A 155 -20.03 2.57 3.24
N ILE A 156 -19.85 1.26 3.09
CA ILE A 156 -18.79 0.63 2.29
C ILE A 156 -19.40 -0.34 1.27
N ARG A 157 -18.65 -0.71 0.23
CA ARG A 157 -19.11 -1.63 -0.84
C ARG A 157 -18.41 -2.99 -0.86
N TYR A 158 -17.17 -3.02 -0.40
CA TYR A 158 -16.28 -4.16 -0.44
C TYR A 158 -15.34 -4.08 0.76
N ILE A 159 -14.82 -5.21 1.23
CA ILE A 159 -13.82 -5.28 2.29
C ILE A 159 -12.53 -5.95 1.79
N GLY A 160 -11.43 -5.60 2.44
CA GLY A 160 -10.11 -6.17 2.18
C GLY A 160 -9.25 -6.07 3.42
N LEU A 161 -8.19 -6.87 3.48
CA LEU A 161 -7.26 -6.93 4.61
C LEU A 161 -5.97 -6.17 4.29
N SER A 162 -5.14 -5.90 5.29
CA SER A 162 -3.87 -5.20 5.14
C SER A 162 -2.86 -5.71 6.14
N ASN A 163 -1.60 -5.89 5.73
CA ASN A 163 -0.52 -6.47 6.55
C ASN A 163 -0.87 -7.86 7.12
N GLU A 164 -1.63 -8.67 6.38
CA GLU A 164 -2.15 -9.95 6.87
C GLU A 164 -1.33 -11.15 6.36
N THR A 165 -1.46 -12.26 7.09
CA THR A 165 -0.83 -13.56 6.86
C THR A 165 -1.73 -14.50 6.03
N PRO A 166 -1.18 -15.57 5.43
CA PRO A 166 -1.98 -16.61 4.79
C PRO A 166 -3.04 -17.20 5.75
N TYR A 167 -2.67 -17.42 7.02
CA TYR A 167 -3.58 -17.91 8.06
C TYR A 167 -4.78 -16.97 8.26
N GLY A 168 -4.54 -15.67 8.43
CA GLY A 168 -5.62 -14.69 8.62
C GLY A 168 -6.54 -14.62 7.41
N VAL A 169 -5.99 -14.51 6.19
CA VAL A 169 -6.78 -14.52 4.94
C VAL A 169 -7.69 -15.74 4.86
N MET A 170 -7.16 -16.94 5.08
CA MET A 170 -7.96 -18.18 5.04
C MET A 170 -9.01 -18.23 6.16
N LYS A 171 -8.73 -17.69 7.35
CA LYS A 171 -9.71 -17.61 8.44
C LYS A 171 -10.84 -16.64 8.14
N PHE A 172 -10.56 -15.42 7.65
CA PHE A 172 -11.59 -14.47 7.22
C PHE A 172 -12.51 -15.06 6.15
N LEU A 173 -11.96 -15.78 5.17
CA LEU A 173 -12.74 -16.46 4.14
C LEU A 173 -13.62 -17.57 4.72
N HIS A 174 -13.06 -18.47 5.53
CA HIS A 174 -13.81 -19.55 6.18
C HIS A 174 -14.94 -19.05 7.09
N CYS A 175 -14.71 -17.98 7.85
CA CYS A 175 -15.73 -17.36 8.70
C CYS A 175 -16.85 -16.70 7.87
N ALA A 176 -16.52 -16.07 6.73
CA ALA A 176 -17.51 -15.52 5.81
C ALA A 176 -18.34 -16.59 5.09
N GLU A 177 -17.73 -17.73 4.72
CA GLU A 177 -18.46 -18.83 4.06
C GLU A 177 -19.49 -19.52 4.95
N ARG A 178 -19.27 -19.53 6.26
CA ARG A 178 -20.19 -20.15 7.22
C ARG A 178 -21.35 -19.24 7.63
N ASN A 179 -21.30 -17.96 7.29
CA ASN A 179 -22.25 -16.95 7.72
C ASN A 179 -22.68 -16.10 6.51
N ALA A 180 -23.82 -16.39 5.89
CA ALA A 180 -24.25 -15.75 4.64
C ALA A 180 -24.41 -14.21 4.69
N HIS A 181 -24.48 -13.61 5.88
CA HIS A 181 -24.52 -12.16 6.11
C HIS A 181 -23.12 -11.51 6.18
N CYS A 182 -22.06 -12.30 6.37
CA CYS A 182 -20.69 -11.81 6.44
C CYS A 182 -20.14 -11.57 5.02
N PRO A 183 -19.64 -10.36 4.71
CA PRO A 183 -19.08 -10.07 3.40
C PRO A 183 -17.76 -10.84 3.20
N LYS A 184 -17.53 -11.35 1.97
CA LYS A 184 -16.22 -11.90 1.58
C LYS A 184 -15.22 -10.76 1.28
N ILE A 185 -13.97 -10.96 1.68
CA ILE A 185 -12.85 -10.12 1.26
C ILE A 185 -12.61 -10.23 -0.24
N VAL A 186 -12.17 -9.14 -0.88
CA VAL A 186 -11.82 -9.12 -2.32
C VAL A 186 -10.33 -8.87 -2.59
N CYS A 187 -9.59 -8.39 -1.59
CA CYS A 187 -8.18 -8.08 -1.71
C CYS A 187 -7.43 -8.16 -0.38
N VAL A 188 -6.11 -8.26 -0.48
CA VAL A 188 -5.17 -8.04 0.62
C VAL A 188 -4.16 -6.96 0.20
N GLN A 189 -3.85 -6.01 1.09
CA GLN A 189 -2.87 -4.96 0.87
C GLN A 189 -1.61 -5.25 1.68
N ASN A 190 -0.65 -5.94 1.05
CA ASN A 190 0.64 -6.28 1.63
C ASN A 190 1.78 -5.59 0.85
N SER A 191 2.96 -5.49 1.47
CA SER A 191 4.13 -4.92 0.81
C SER A 191 4.60 -5.84 -0.30
N TYR A 192 4.91 -5.28 -1.47
CA TYR A 192 5.47 -6.04 -2.57
C TYR A 192 6.37 -5.16 -3.44
N SER A 193 7.62 -5.56 -3.62
CA SER A 193 8.63 -4.84 -4.41
C SER A 193 9.83 -5.75 -4.73
N LEU A 194 10.79 -5.26 -5.52
CA LEU A 194 12.08 -5.94 -5.73
C LEU A 194 12.88 -6.19 -4.43
N LEU A 195 12.53 -5.52 -3.32
CA LEU A 195 13.18 -5.67 -2.00
C LEU A 195 12.31 -6.44 -0.97
N CYS A 196 11.07 -6.77 -1.30
CA CYS A 196 10.16 -7.56 -0.47
C CYS A 196 9.21 -8.37 -1.35
N ARG A 197 9.42 -9.68 -1.37
CA ARG A 197 8.66 -10.70 -2.10
C ARG A 197 8.14 -11.79 -1.16
N THR A 198 7.96 -11.49 0.12
CA THR A 198 7.41 -12.42 1.13
C THR A 198 6.02 -12.94 0.74
N PHE A 199 5.27 -12.18 -0.06
CA PHE A 199 4.02 -12.60 -0.70
C PHE A 199 4.17 -13.89 -1.53
N ASP A 200 5.26 -14.04 -2.30
CA ASP A 200 5.50 -15.17 -3.20
C ASP A 200 5.55 -16.52 -2.45
N SER A 201 5.97 -16.51 -1.18
CA SER A 201 6.30 -17.72 -0.41
C SER A 201 5.09 -18.46 0.20
N GLY A 202 3.86 -17.96 0.04
CA GLY A 202 2.67 -18.65 0.52
C GLY A 202 1.37 -17.84 0.45
N MET A 203 1.44 -16.51 0.56
CA MET A 203 0.25 -15.67 0.36
C MET A 203 -0.25 -15.76 -1.09
N ALA A 204 0.67 -15.87 -2.05
CA ALA A 204 0.35 -16.06 -3.47
C ALA A 204 -0.50 -17.32 -3.73
N GLU A 205 -0.20 -18.44 -3.07
CA GLU A 205 -0.96 -19.69 -3.21
C GLU A 205 -2.41 -19.51 -2.72
N CYS A 206 -2.60 -19.03 -1.48
CA CYS A 206 -3.92 -18.73 -0.94
C CYS A 206 -4.70 -17.73 -1.82
N CYS A 207 -4.04 -16.66 -2.26
CA CYS A 207 -4.65 -15.65 -3.15
C CYS A 207 -5.09 -16.24 -4.50
N HIS A 208 -4.31 -17.15 -5.08
CA HIS A 208 -4.64 -17.81 -6.35
C HIS A 208 -5.89 -18.68 -6.21
N HIS A 209 -5.93 -19.57 -5.21
CA HIS A 209 -7.05 -20.50 -5.01
C HIS A 209 -8.34 -19.77 -4.63
N GLU A 210 -8.25 -18.79 -3.72
CA GLU A 210 -9.40 -18.05 -3.19
C GLU A 210 -9.81 -16.83 -4.03
N ARG A 211 -9.12 -16.59 -5.16
CA ARG A 211 -9.36 -15.47 -6.09
C ARG A 211 -9.23 -14.09 -5.43
N ILE A 212 -8.39 -13.98 -4.41
CA ILE A 212 -8.04 -12.74 -3.72
C ILE A 212 -6.86 -12.08 -4.44
N ASN A 213 -6.94 -10.77 -4.69
CA ASN A 213 -5.88 -10.06 -5.38
C ASN A 213 -5.02 -9.21 -4.43
N LEU A 214 -3.73 -9.09 -4.76
CA LEU A 214 -2.79 -8.25 -4.05
C LEU A 214 -2.91 -6.78 -4.50
N LEU A 215 -2.98 -5.89 -3.51
CA LEU A 215 -2.69 -4.47 -3.63
C LEU A 215 -1.26 -4.24 -3.09
N GLY A 216 -0.28 -4.22 -3.98
CA GLY A 216 1.15 -4.20 -3.60
C GLY A 216 1.59 -2.82 -3.12
N TYR A 217 1.74 -2.61 -1.81
CA TYR A 217 2.14 -1.32 -1.24
C TYR A 217 3.67 -1.16 -1.13
N SER A 218 4.12 0.10 -1.03
CA SER A 218 5.54 0.46 -1.03
C SER A 218 6.36 -0.17 -2.19
N PRO A 219 5.87 -0.17 -3.44
CA PRO A 219 6.55 -0.81 -4.57
C PRO A 219 7.92 -0.19 -4.89
N LEU A 220 8.20 1.01 -4.35
CA LEU A 220 9.49 1.70 -4.45
C LEU A 220 10.29 1.73 -3.13
N ALA A 221 9.88 1.01 -2.09
CA ALA A 221 10.56 0.94 -0.79
C ALA A 221 10.93 2.33 -0.22
N MET A 222 9.91 3.18 0.06
CA MET A 222 10.09 4.60 0.44
C MET A 222 10.96 5.45 -0.53
N GLY A 223 11.06 5.04 -1.79
CA GLY A 223 11.84 5.69 -2.84
C GLY A 223 13.26 5.17 -2.99
N ILE A 224 13.67 4.13 -2.24
CA ILE A 224 14.97 3.48 -2.35
C ILE A 224 15.18 2.90 -3.75
N LEU A 225 14.16 2.26 -4.31
CA LEU A 225 14.24 1.64 -5.65
C LEU A 225 14.36 2.64 -6.81
N SER A 226 14.25 3.95 -6.55
CA SER A 226 14.61 4.98 -7.54
C SER A 226 16.13 5.27 -7.59
N GLY A 227 16.93 4.65 -6.72
CA GLY A 227 18.36 4.91 -6.58
C GLY A 227 18.74 6.20 -5.84
N LYS A 228 17.79 7.09 -5.51
CA LYS A 228 18.08 8.48 -5.09
C LYS A 228 19.02 8.60 -3.87
N TYR A 229 18.92 7.69 -2.90
CA TYR A 229 19.74 7.73 -1.68
C TYR A 229 21.17 7.20 -1.88
N PHE A 230 21.50 6.69 -3.07
CA PHE A 230 22.83 6.16 -3.43
C PHE A 230 23.59 7.10 -4.39
N ALA A 231 23.06 8.30 -4.66
CA ALA A 231 23.81 9.38 -5.29
C ALA A 231 24.96 9.85 -4.38
N SER A 232 26.00 10.45 -4.96
CA SER A 232 27.22 10.88 -4.25
C SER A 232 26.96 11.97 -3.19
N ASP A 233 25.85 12.69 -3.30
CA ASP A 233 25.38 13.72 -2.35
C ASP A 233 24.44 13.16 -1.26
N GLY A 234 24.12 11.86 -1.29
CA GLY A 234 23.13 11.23 -0.39
C GLY A 234 21.66 11.45 -0.82
N GLY A 235 21.44 12.05 -1.99
CA GLY A 235 20.13 12.32 -2.56
C GLY A 235 19.40 13.54 -1.95
N PRO A 236 18.20 13.86 -2.47
CA PRO A 236 17.51 15.10 -2.12
C PRO A 236 17.21 15.23 -0.61
N PRO A 237 17.37 16.42 0.00
CA PRO A 237 17.06 16.63 1.41
C PRO A 237 15.56 16.47 1.72
N ASP A 238 14.69 16.68 0.72
CA ASP A 238 13.23 16.49 0.84
C ASP A 238 12.76 15.05 0.54
N ALA A 239 13.68 14.13 0.24
CA ALA A 239 13.37 12.71 0.15
C ALA A 239 13.02 12.15 1.54
N ARG A 240 12.06 11.22 1.62
CA ARG A 240 11.41 10.82 2.88
C ARG A 240 12.38 10.41 4.00
N LEU A 241 13.36 9.55 3.70
CA LEU A 241 14.34 9.07 4.69
C LEU A 241 15.41 10.11 5.07
N ASN A 242 15.55 11.19 4.28
CA ASN A 242 16.40 12.33 4.63
C ASN A 242 15.61 13.34 5.47
N LEU A 243 14.40 13.71 5.03
CA LEU A 243 13.53 14.68 5.69
C LEU A 243 13.10 14.25 7.10
N PHE A 244 12.80 12.96 7.30
CA PHE A 244 12.35 12.41 8.59
C PHE A 244 13.41 11.58 9.31
N ARG A 245 14.70 11.79 9.00
CA ARG A 245 15.80 11.06 9.65
C ARG A 245 15.73 11.20 11.18
N GLY A 246 15.79 10.08 11.90
CA GLY A 246 15.65 9.99 13.36
C GLY A 246 14.24 10.32 13.89
N ARG A 247 13.24 10.44 13.00
CA ARG A 247 11.85 10.85 13.33
C ARG A 247 10.80 9.96 12.67
N TYR A 248 11.20 8.84 12.06
CA TYR A 248 10.27 7.88 11.48
C TYR A 248 10.75 6.44 11.72
N SER A 249 10.78 6.05 12.99
CA SER A 249 11.32 4.78 13.50
C SER A 249 10.80 3.54 12.75
N GLU A 250 9.49 3.46 12.47
CA GLU A 250 8.89 2.37 11.68
C GLU A 250 9.51 2.26 10.27
N GLY A 251 9.63 3.39 9.57
CA GLY A 251 10.23 3.45 8.24
C GLY A 251 11.73 3.15 8.26
N GLU A 252 12.45 3.72 9.22
CA GLU A 252 13.90 3.56 9.36
C GLU A 252 14.30 2.14 9.80
N SER A 253 13.51 1.49 10.65
CA SER A 253 13.69 0.08 11.07
C SER A 253 13.59 -0.87 9.88
N ARG A 254 12.56 -0.70 9.05
CA ARG A 254 12.33 -1.53 7.86
C ARG A 254 13.33 -1.25 6.74
N TYR A 255 13.60 0.02 6.48
CA TYR A 255 14.36 0.50 5.32
C TYR A 255 15.73 1.08 5.70
N ASN A 256 16.41 0.44 6.64
CA ASN A 256 17.70 0.91 7.15
C ASN A 256 18.80 0.91 6.06
N LEU A 257 19.11 2.11 5.56
CA LEU A 257 20.09 2.38 4.50
C LEU A 257 21.53 1.94 4.84
N THR A 258 21.86 1.69 6.11
CA THR A 258 23.19 1.20 6.51
C THR A 258 23.36 -0.32 6.31
N ARG A 259 22.28 -1.07 6.02
CA ARG A 259 22.37 -2.51 5.75
C ARG A 259 23.14 -2.78 4.45
N ASN A 260 24.30 -3.41 4.57
CA ASN A 260 25.14 -3.80 3.42
C ASN A 260 24.38 -4.64 2.37
N MET A 261 23.51 -5.56 2.80
CA MET A 261 22.68 -6.38 1.91
C MET A 261 21.74 -5.53 1.03
N LEU A 262 21.06 -4.55 1.63
CA LEU A 262 20.18 -3.62 0.93
C LEU A 262 20.96 -2.79 -0.11
N LYS A 263 22.12 -2.26 0.28
CA LYS A 263 22.99 -1.49 -0.63
C LYS A 263 23.48 -2.35 -1.79
N ALA A 264 23.88 -3.60 -1.55
CA ALA A 264 24.36 -4.51 -2.58
C ALA A 264 23.24 -4.87 -3.58
N ALA A 265 22.06 -5.27 -3.09
CA ALA A 265 20.89 -5.54 -3.92
C ALA A 265 20.50 -4.33 -4.78
N MET A 266 20.53 -3.12 -4.19
CA MET A 266 20.22 -1.89 -4.91
C MET A 266 21.22 -1.57 -6.02
N MET A 267 22.52 -1.78 -5.82
CA MET A 267 23.51 -1.58 -6.89
C MET A 267 23.29 -2.56 -8.06
N GLU A 268 22.89 -3.80 -7.80
CA GLU A 268 22.59 -4.77 -8.85
C GLU A 268 21.29 -4.45 -9.59
N TYR A 269 20.21 -4.05 -8.89
CA TYR A 269 18.98 -3.59 -9.56
C TYR A 269 19.17 -2.32 -10.39
N LEU A 270 20.00 -1.37 -9.93
CA LEU A 270 20.39 -0.20 -10.74
C LEU A 270 21.25 -0.61 -11.95
N GLY A 271 22.07 -1.64 -11.80
CA GLY A 271 22.82 -2.28 -12.89
C GLY A 271 21.90 -2.86 -13.96
N ILE A 272 20.83 -3.57 -13.56
CA ILE A 272 19.80 -4.11 -14.46
C ILE A 272 19.08 -2.96 -15.18
N ALA A 273 18.60 -1.95 -14.45
CA ALA A 273 17.94 -0.79 -15.03
C ALA A 273 18.81 -0.13 -16.11
N LYS A 274 20.10 0.10 -15.81
CA LYS A 274 21.09 0.64 -16.76
C LYS A 274 21.33 -0.29 -17.96
N LYS A 275 21.49 -1.61 -17.74
CA LYS A 275 21.75 -2.61 -18.79
C LYS A 275 20.66 -2.63 -19.85
N TYR A 276 19.40 -2.50 -19.44
CA TYR A 276 18.23 -2.57 -20.33
C TYR A 276 17.65 -1.20 -20.71
N GLY A 277 18.33 -0.09 -20.38
CA GLY A 277 17.88 1.26 -20.74
C GLY A 277 16.60 1.73 -20.03
N LEU A 278 16.26 1.12 -18.89
CA LEU A 278 15.05 1.41 -18.12
C LEU A 278 15.33 2.42 -17.00
N HIS A 279 14.35 3.29 -16.72
CA HIS A 279 14.39 4.09 -15.51
C HIS A 279 14.14 3.19 -14.28
N PRO A 280 14.89 3.33 -13.16
CA PRO A 280 14.77 2.42 -12.01
C PRO A 280 13.36 2.34 -11.41
N VAL A 281 12.63 3.47 -11.39
CA VAL A 281 11.22 3.50 -10.96
C VAL A 281 10.36 2.64 -11.88
N SER A 282 10.57 2.74 -13.20
CA SER A 282 9.79 1.99 -14.18
C SER A 282 10.05 0.48 -14.07
N LEU A 283 11.31 0.08 -13.89
CA LEU A 283 11.68 -1.32 -13.62
C LEU A 283 10.98 -1.87 -12.37
N ALA A 284 11.02 -1.14 -11.26
CA ALA A 284 10.46 -1.57 -9.98
C ALA A 284 8.92 -1.65 -9.99
N ILE A 285 8.24 -0.65 -10.58
CA ILE A 285 6.78 -0.69 -10.73
C ILE A 285 6.37 -1.78 -11.72
N ALA A 286 7.04 -1.91 -12.87
CA ALA A 286 6.72 -2.94 -13.86
C ALA A 286 6.89 -4.37 -13.29
N PHE A 287 7.89 -4.59 -12.43
CA PHE A 287 8.06 -5.86 -11.72
C PHE A 287 6.86 -6.17 -10.81
N VAL A 288 6.38 -5.19 -10.05
CA VAL A 288 5.18 -5.36 -9.22
C VAL A 288 3.95 -5.63 -10.08
N LEU A 289 3.82 -4.95 -11.23
CA LEU A 289 2.69 -5.13 -12.15
C LEU A 289 2.76 -6.39 -13.01
N SER A 290 3.91 -7.06 -13.14
CA SER A 290 4.03 -8.30 -13.90
C SER A 290 3.55 -9.53 -13.12
N HIS A 291 3.44 -9.44 -11.79
CA HIS A 291 2.94 -10.54 -10.98
C HIS A 291 1.42 -10.77 -11.24
N PRO A 292 0.98 -11.99 -11.59
CA PRO A 292 -0.38 -12.25 -12.10
C PRO A 292 -1.49 -11.96 -11.06
N LEU A 293 -1.19 -12.10 -9.77
CA LEU A 293 -2.14 -11.83 -8.68
C LEU A 293 -2.14 -10.37 -8.20
N VAL A 294 -1.31 -9.50 -8.80
CA VAL A 294 -1.32 -8.06 -8.47
C VAL A 294 -2.42 -7.38 -9.28
N ALA A 295 -3.45 -6.91 -8.60
CA ALA A 295 -4.49 -6.06 -9.19
C ALA A 295 -3.97 -4.64 -9.42
N SER A 296 -3.24 -4.08 -8.44
CA SER A 296 -2.69 -2.72 -8.50
C SER A 296 -1.46 -2.53 -7.62
N ALA A 297 -0.52 -1.71 -8.08
CA ALA A 297 0.56 -1.17 -7.25
C ALA A 297 0.07 0.07 -6.49
N VAL A 298 0.18 0.08 -5.15
CA VAL A 298 -0.15 1.24 -4.31
C VAL A 298 1.11 2.10 -4.16
N PHE A 299 1.26 3.07 -5.06
CA PHE A 299 2.43 3.93 -5.16
C PHE A 299 2.19 5.27 -4.46
N GLY A 300 3.27 5.99 -4.12
CA GLY A 300 3.17 7.33 -3.54
C GLY A 300 4.19 8.28 -4.15
N VAL A 301 3.78 9.52 -4.39
CA VAL A 301 4.58 10.57 -5.03
C VAL A 301 4.44 11.88 -4.26
N THR A 302 5.52 12.67 -4.21
CA THR A 302 5.51 14.03 -3.64
C THR A 302 5.64 15.13 -4.68
N LYS A 303 6.02 14.79 -5.93
CA LYS A 303 6.27 15.73 -7.03
C LYS A 303 5.67 15.21 -8.35
N PRO A 304 5.13 16.08 -9.24
CA PRO A 304 4.57 15.69 -10.54
C PRO A 304 5.46 14.80 -11.43
N LEU A 305 6.77 15.05 -11.47
CA LEU A 305 7.70 14.25 -12.29
C LEU A 305 7.73 12.77 -11.87
N GLN A 306 7.65 12.50 -10.57
CA GLN A 306 7.63 11.12 -10.03
C GLN A 306 6.37 10.36 -10.47
N LEU A 307 5.24 11.06 -10.66
CA LEU A 307 4.02 10.46 -11.19
C LEU A 307 4.22 10.02 -12.65
N GLN A 308 4.92 10.85 -13.44
CA GLN A 308 5.26 10.56 -14.84
C GLN A 308 6.19 9.35 -14.96
N GLU A 309 7.20 9.24 -14.08
CA GLU A 309 8.07 8.06 -13.96
C GLU A 309 7.27 6.78 -13.65
N VAL A 310 6.34 6.83 -12.69
CA VAL A 310 5.49 5.69 -12.31
C VAL A 310 4.53 5.29 -13.44
N ILE A 311 3.86 6.24 -14.09
CA ILE A 311 2.93 5.93 -15.21
C ILE A 311 3.68 5.29 -16.38
N SER A 312 4.92 5.71 -16.64
CA SER A 312 5.74 5.15 -17.71
C SER A 312 6.02 3.65 -17.53
N ALA A 313 5.93 3.13 -16.31
CA ALA A 313 6.07 1.70 -16.02
C ALA A 313 4.97 0.82 -16.64
N CYS A 314 3.77 1.37 -16.91
CA CYS A 314 2.68 0.63 -17.56
C CYS A 314 3.01 0.20 -18.99
N ASN A 315 4.06 0.76 -19.59
CA ASN A 315 4.50 0.49 -20.96
C ASN A 315 5.80 -0.33 -21.00
N VAL A 316 6.31 -0.79 -19.85
CA VAL A 316 7.54 -1.58 -19.77
C VAL A 316 7.18 -3.06 -19.81
N GLU A 317 7.57 -3.72 -20.90
CA GLU A 317 7.55 -5.18 -20.99
C GLU A 317 8.83 -5.74 -20.36
N LEU A 318 8.69 -6.57 -19.32
CA LEU A 318 9.81 -7.27 -18.70
C LEU A 318 10.04 -8.60 -19.42
N THR A 319 11.01 -8.62 -20.33
CA THR A 319 11.41 -9.83 -21.06
C THR A 319 11.92 -10.93 -20.11
N SER A 320 11.98 -12.16 -20.60
CA SER A 320 12.56 -13.32 -19.89
C SER A 320 13.93 -13.02 -19.30
N ASP A 321 14.77 -12.27 -20.01
CA ASP A 321 16.15 -11.97 -19.61
C ASP A 321 16.20 -10.95 -18.47
N ILE A 322 15.30 -9.95 -18.50
CA ILE A 322 15.16 -8.96 -17.41
C ILE A 322 14.65 -9.66 -16.14
N ILE A 323 13.65 -10.53 -16.27
CA ILE A 323 13.11 -11.33 -15.16
C ILE A 323 14.16 -12.30 -14.62
N ALA A 324 14.95 -12.95 -15.48
CA ALA A 324 16.04 -13.83 -15.07
C ALA A 324 17.12 -13.08 -14.29
N ASP A 325 17.52 -11.88 -14.73
CA ASP A 325 18.48 -11.05 -14.00
C ASP A 325 17.91 -10.55 -12.66
N ILE A 326 16.63 -10.11 -12.61
CA ILE A 326 15.94 -9.76 -11.35
C ILE A 326 15.97 -10.95 -10.37
N ASN A 327 15.66 -12.15 -10.85
CA ASN A 327 15.61 -13.34 -10.01
C ASN A 327 17.01 -13.76 -9.50
N LYS A 328 18.09 -13.53 -10.26
CA LYS A 328 19.47 -13.74 -9.76
C LYS A 328 19.78 -12.81 -8.58
N VAL A 329 19.40 -11.54 -8.67
CA VAL A 329 19.59 -10.57 -7.57
C VAL A 329 18.77 -10.98 -6.35
N HIS A 330 17.51 -11.39 -6.55
CA HIS A 330 16.66 -11.84 -5.45
C HIS A 330 17.16 -13.13 -4.78
N ALA A 331 17.66 -14.10 -5.54
CA ALA A 331 18.25 -15.33 -5.00
C ALA A 331 19.52 -15.06 -4.17
N LYS A 332 20.29 -14.02 -4.53
CA LYS A 332 21.48 -13.57 -3.80
C LYS A 332 21.13 -12.71 -2.57
N PHE A 333 20.05 -11.93 -2.65
CA PHE A 333 19.59 -11.03 -1.60
C PHE A 333 18.07 -11.21 -1.38
N PRO A 334 17.65 -12.31 -0.73
CA PRO A 334 16.24 -12.57 -0.48
C PRO A 334 15.69 -11.57 0.56
N ASN A 335 14.63 -10.85 0.19
CA ASN A 335 13.82 -10.00 1.07
C ASN A 335 14.61 -9.06 2.01
N PRO A 336 15.49 -8.16 1.52
CA PRO A 336 16.31 -7.27 2.36
C PRO A 336 15.50 -6.22 3.16
N CYS A 337 14.24 -5.97 2.81
CA CYS A 337 13.32 -5.06 3.50
C CYS A 337 11.92 -5.70 3.65
N PRO A 338 11.81 -6.82 4.39
CA PRO A 338 10.60 -7.63 4.45
C PRO A 338 9.41 -6.83 4.99
#